data_AF-A0A6M0FSP1-F1
#
_entry.id   AF-A0A6M0FSP1-F1
#
_cell.length_a   1.000
_cell.length_b   1.000
_cell.length_c   1.000
_cell.angle_alpha   90.00
_cell.angle_beta   90.00
_cell.angle_gamma   90.00
#
_symmetry.space_group_name_H-M   'P 1'
#
loop_
_entity.id
_entity.type
_entity.pdbx_description
1 polymer ?
#
loop_
_entity_poly.entity_id
_entity_poly.type
_entity_poly.pdbx_seq_one_letter_code
_entity_poly.pdbx_strand_id
1 'polypeptide(L)' 'MLTTMPQINPIDLLHNPYKPIDKYELAELLGVSVSTVESWMKHKRNPSKTAKILAWLLLSQWRTQ' A
#
# COMPACT_ATOMS: atom_id res chain seq x y z
N MET A 1 -14.05 -23.00 1.29
CA MET A 1 -13.49 -22.09 2.30
C MET A 1 -13.29 -20.73 1.64
N LEU A 2 -13.91 -19.66 2.16
CA LEU A 2 -13.68 -18.30 1.64
C LEU A 2 -12.24 -17.88 1.98
N THR A 3 -11.35 -17.90 1.00
CA THR A 3 -9.99 -17.37 1.12
C THR A 3 -10.08 -15.86 1.32
N THR A 4 -10.03 -15.39 2.56
CA THR A 4 -9.89 -13.96 2.83
C THR A 4 -8.50 -13.54 2.39
N MET A 5 -8.42 -12.83 1.26
CA MET A 5 -7.15 -12.26 0.81
C MET A 5 -6.54 -11.39 1.91
N PRO A 6 -5.24 -11.56 2.22
CA PRO A 6 -4.57 -10.73 3.20
C PRO A 6 -4.59 -9.25 2.80
N GLN A 7 -4.56 -8.38 3.79
CA GLN A 7 -4.65 -6.93 3.64
C GLN A 7 -3.61 -6.29 4.54
N ILE A 8 -2.91 -5.26 4.04
CA ILE A 8 -2.02 -4.43 4.84
C ILE A 8 -2.38 -2.96 4.68
N ASN A 9 -1.88 -2.09 5.55
CA ASN A 9 -2.01 -0.66 5.32
C ASN A 9 -0.98 -0.26 4.24
N PRO A 10 -1.38 0.39 3.14
CA PRO A 10 -0.44 0.77 2.09
C PRO A 10 0.66 1.73 2.57
N ILE A 11 0.42 2.49 3.64
CA ILE A 11 1.45 3.35 4.25
C ILE A 11 2.62 2.55 4.80
N ASP A 12 2.41 1.29 5.20
CA ASP A 12 3.47 0.42 5.70
C ASP A 12 4.53 0.14 4.62
N LEU A 13 4.16 0.26 3.32
CA LEU A 13 5.11 0.11 2.21
C LEU A 13 6.17 1.22 2.16
N LEU A 14 5.87 2.41 2.69
CA LEU A 14 6.84 3.52 2.76
C LEU A 14 8.00 3.24 3.72
N HIS A 15 7.80 2.31 4.65
CA HIS A 15 8.79 1.93 5.66
C HIS A 15 9.39 0.55 5.39
N ASN A 16 9.13 -0.03 4.22
CA ASN A 16 9.54 -1.38 3.89
C ASN A 16 11.05 -1.46 3.56
N PRO A 17 11.82 -2.35 4.22
CA PRO A 17 13.27 -2.44 4.00
C PRO A 17 13.66 -3.07 2.66
N TYR A 18 12.79 -3.87 2.03
CA TYR A 18 13.13 -4.57 0.78
C TYR A 18 13.20 -3.65 -0.43
N LYS A 19 12.31 -2.64 -0.47
CA LYS A 19 12.27 -1.64 -1.53
C LYS A 19 11.87 -0.30 -0.93
N PRO A 20 12.82 0.63 -0.72
CA PRO A 20 12.49 1.96 -0.26
C PRO A 20 11.76 2.68 -1.39
N ILE A 21 10.50 3.06 -1.14
CA ILE A 21 9.67 3.84 -2.04
C ILE A 21 9.19 5.10 -1.32
N ASP A 22 8.94 6.16 -2.06
CA ASP A 22 8.35 7.38 -1.51
C ASP A 22 6.83 7.44 -1.72
N LYS A 23 6.20 8.51 -1.23
CA LYS A 23 4.74 8.71 -1.34
C LYS A 23 4.27 8.94 -2.79
N TYR A 24 5.15 9.39 -3.69
CA TYR A 24 4.82 9.62 -5.10
C TYR A 24 4.79 8.28 -5.83
N GLU A 25 5.81 7.45 -5.63
CA GLU A 25 5.88 6.10 -6.19
C GLU A 25 4.75 5.22 -5.61
N LEU A 26 4.45 5.33 -4.31
CA LEU A 26 3.30 4.63 -3.72
C LEU A 26 1.97 5.02 -4.39
N ALA A 27 1.79 6.30 -4.69
CA ALA A 27 0.58 6.80 -5.34
C ALA A 27 0.45 6.22 -6.76
N GLU A 28 1.55 6.22 -7.51
CA GLU A 28 1.62 5.64 -8.85
C GLU A 28 1.33 4.13 -8.84
N LEU A 29 2.00 3.36 -7.97
CA LEU A 29 1.84 1.91 -7.85
C LEU A 29 0.41 1.49 -7.50
N LEU A 30 -0.30 2.30 -6.73
CA LEU A 30 -1.68 2.02 -6.32
C LEU A 30 -2.73 2.70 -7.20
N GLY A 31 -2.31 3.50 -8.20
CA GLY A 31 -3.21 4.24 -9.08
C GLY A 31 -4.07 5.27 -8.35
N VAL A 32 -3.52 5.94 -7.33
CA VAL A 32 -4.21 6.98 -6.54
C VAL A 32 -3.46 8.31 -6.62
N SER A 33 -4.09 9.39 -6.18
CA SER A 33 -3.40 10.67 -6.06
C SER A 33 -2.46 10.70 -4.86
N VAL A 34 -1.36 11.47 -4.96
CA VAL A 34 -0.45 11.72 -3.83
C VAL A 34 -1.20 12.32 -2.63
N SER A 35 -2.17 13.21 -2.88
CA SER A 35 -3.03 13.79 -1.82
C SER A 35 -3.87 12.74 -1.08
N THR A 36 -4.21 11.63 -1.75
CA THR A 36 -4.89 10.49 -1.12
C THR A 36 -3.93 9.77 -0.18
N VAL A 37 -2.69 9.52 -0.60
CA VAL A 37 -1.64 8.93 0.24
C VAL A 37 -1.36 9.82 1.45
N GLU A 38 -1.22 11.13 1.27
CA GLU A 38 -1.02 12.07 2.39
C GLU A 38 -2.20 12.09 3.37
N SER A 39 -3.42 11.92 2.87
CA SER A 39 -4.60 11.81 3.72
C SER A 39 -4.59 10.54 4.57
N TRP A 40 -4.06 9.42 4.04
CA TRP A 40 -3.86 8.19 4.80
C TRP A 40 -2.76 8.34 5.85
N MET A 41 -1.61 8.93 5.48
CA MET A 41 -0.51 9.21 6.42
C MET A 41 -0.96 10.09 7.60
N LYS A 42 -1.83 11.08 7.33
CA LYS A 42 -2.40 11.98 8.34
C LYS A 42 -3.63 11.39 9.05
N HIS A 43 -3.96 10.12 8.81
CA HIS A 43 -5.16 9.44 9.33
C HIS A 43 -6.50 10.14 9.06
N LYS A 44 -6.56 11.02 8.06
CA LYS A 44 -7.79 11.74 7.66
C LYS A 44 -8.77 10.85 6.91
N ARG A 45 -8.26 9.80 6.25
CA ARG A 45 -9.05 8.81 5.51
C ARG A 45 -8.42 7.43 5.68
N ASN A 46 -9.25 6.38 5.58
CA ASN A 46 -8.77 5.00 5.55
C ASN A 46 -8.61 4.51 4.10
N PRO A 47 -7.57 3.73 3.80
CA PRO A 47 -7.42 3.06 2.51
C PRO A 47 -8.59 2.10 2.25
N SER A 48 -9.02 2.00 0.99
CA SER A 48 -10.06 1.05 0.58
C SER A 48 -9.56 -0.40 0.72
N LYS A 49 -10.49 -1.36 0.79
CA LYS A 49 -10.15 -2.79 0.82
C LYS A 49 -9.26 -3.18 -0.37
N THR A 50 -9.57 -2.68 -1.56
CA THR A 50 -8.78 -2.93 -2.77
C THR A 50 -7.35 -2.40 -2.63
N ALA A 51 -7.16 -1.18 -2.14
CA ALA A 51 -5.82 -0.61 -1.91
C ALA A 51 -5.01 -1.46 -0.91
N LYS A 52 -5.64 -1.96 0.15
CA LYS A 52 -4.99 -2.83 1.13
C LYS A 52 -4.57 -4.19 0.57
N ILE A 53 -5.38 -4.76 -0.33
CA ILE A 53 -5.05 -6.02 -1.01
C ILE A 53 -3.90 -5.80 -2.00
N LEU A 54 -3.96 -4.73 -2.80
CA LEU A 54 -2.89 -4.37 -3.75
C LEU A 54 -1.56 -4.12 -3.04
N ALA A 55 -1.59 -3.40 -1.91
CA ALA A 55 -0.40 -3.19 -1.11
C ALA A 55 0.21 -4.51 -0.61
N TRP A 56 -0.63 -5.48 -0.21
CA TRP A 56 -0.15 -6.79 0.21
C TRP A 56 0.49 -7.57 -0.96
N LEU A 57 -0.09 -7.50 -2.15
CA LEU A 57 0.47 -8.12 -3.35
C LEU A 57 1.86 -7.54 -3.70
N LEU A 58 2.00 -6.21 -3.67
CA LEU A 58 3.27 -5.53 -3.90
C LEU A 58 4.34 -5.96 -2.89
N LEU A 59 4.00 -5.98 -1.60
CA LEU A 59 4.92 -6.43 -0.55
C LEU A 59 5.37 -7.89 -0.78
N SER A 60 4.44 -8.75 -1.18
CA SER A 60 4.70 -10.16 -1.41
C SER A 60 5.64 -10.36 -2.61
N GLN A 61 5.43 -9.59 -3.69
CA GLN A 61 6.31 -9.60 -4.85
C GLN A 61 7.73 -9.15 -4.50
N TRP A 62 7.87 -8.07 -3.72
CA TRP A 62 9.20 -7.58 -3.32
C TRP A 62 9.95 -8.53 -2.39
N ARG A 63 9.25 -9.36 -1.62
CA ARG A 63 9.88 -10.39 -0.77
C ARG A 63 10.43 -11.57 -1.56
N THR A 64 9.93 -11.79 -2.77
CA THR A 64 10.33 -12.92 -3.63
C THR A 64 11.45 -12.58 -4.61
N GLN A 65 11.88 -11.32 -4.66
CA GLN A 65 13.03 -10.85 -5.45
C GLN A 65 14.27 -10.76 -4.57
#